data_AF-A0A967Q9Q9-F1
#
_entry.id   AF-A0A967Q9Q9-F1
#
_cell.length_a   1.000
_cell.length_b   1.000
_cell.length_c   1.000
_cell.angle_alpha   90.00
_cell.angle_beta   90.00
_cell.angle_gamma   90.00
#
_symmetry.space_group_name_H-M   'P 1'
#
loop_
_entity.id
_entity.type
_entity.pdbx_description
1 polymer ?
#
loop_
_entity_poly.entity_id
_entity_poly.type
_entity_poly.pdbx_seq_one_letter_code
_entity_poly.pdbx_strand_id
1 'polypeptide(L)' 'TGAEEFSVGQRVACGGNLYALHAEYNWVPVNLCVPVPDEVSSRDAAFVTVTSIALQGFRQSEAKLGETACVIGLGLVG' A
#
# COMPACT_ATOMS: atom_id res chain seq x y z
N THR A 1 -14.35 -19.95 -1.20
CA THR A 1 -12.94 -20.39 -1.24
C THR A 1 -12.15 -19.33 -1.98
N GLY A 2 -10.88 -19.13 -1.63
CA GLY A 2 -10.06 -18.09 -2.27
C GLY A 2 -9.73 -16.86 -1.42
N ALA A 3 -9.73 -16.98 -0.09
CA ALA A 3 -9.12 -16.02 0.84
C ALA A 3 -8.55 -16.77 2.07
N GLU A 4 -8.01 -17.96 1.83
CA GLU A 4 -7.54 -18.87 2.88
C GLU A 4 -6.30 -18.34 3.60
N GLU A 5 -5.59 -17.39 2.98
CA GLU A 5 -4.47 -16.65 3.54
C GLU A 5 -4.86 -15.57 4.58
N PHE A 6 -6.17 -15.31 4.75
CA PHE A 6 -6.69 -14.33 5.69
C PHE A 6 -7.64 -14.95 6.73
N SER A 7 -7.74 -14.29 7.89
CA SER A 7 -8.66 -14.67 8.97
C SER A 7 -9.59 -13.52 9.35
N VAL A 8 -10.81 -13.85 9.80
CA VAL A 8 -11.75 -12.84 10.31
C VAL A 8 -11.13 -12.11 11.50
N GLY A 9 -11.19 -10.77 11.48
CA GLY A 9 -10.57 -9.90 12.49
C GLY A 9 -9.12 -9.52 12.20
N GLN A 10 -8.48 -10.12 11.19
CA GLN A 10 -7.13 -9.74 10.78
C GLN A 10 -7.13 -8.35 10.15
N ARG A 11 -6.17 -7.52 10.55
CA ARG A 11 -5.93 -6.22 9.91
C ARG A 11 -5.26 -6.42 8.55
N VAL A 12 -5.82 -5.79 7.53
CA VAL A 12 -5.28 -5.81 6.17
C VAL A 12 -5.19 -4.39 5.61
N ALA A 13 -4.14 -4.12 4.86
CA ALA A 13 -4.08 -2.97 3.97
C ALA A 13 -4.56 -3.43 2.60
N CYS A 14 -5.34 -2.59 1.92
CA CYS A 14 -5.85 -2.92 0.60
C CYS A 14 -5.75 -1.71 -0.34
N GLY A 15 -5.74 -1.99 -1.63
CA GLY A 15 -5.68 -0.97 -2.67
C GLY A 15 -6.39 -1.41 -3.94
N GLY A 16 -6.36 -0.57 -4.97
CA GLY A 16 -6.89 -0.89 -6.29
C GLY A 16 -8.19 -0.15 -6.61
N ASN A 17 -8.20 0.43 -7.81
CA ASN A 17 -9.34 1.15 -8.35
C ASN A 17 -10.56 0.22 -8.46
N LEU A 18 -11.76 0.78 -8.25
CA LEU A 18 -13.05 0.09 -8.27
C LEU A 18 -13.29 -0.93 -7.13
N TYR A 19 -12.28 -1.24 -6.30
CA TYR A 19 -12.40 -2.22 -5.23
C TYR A 19 -12.22 -1.61 -3.83
N ALA A 20 -11.14 -0.86 -3.62
CA ALA A 20 -10.84 -0.20 -2.34
C ALA A 20 -11.30 1.27 -2.38
N LEU A 21 -12.59 1.50 -2.13
CA LEU A 21 -13.23 2.82 -2.23
C LEU A 21 -13.57 3.38 -0.84
N HIS A 22 -13.96 4.67 -0.80
CA HIS A 22 -14.49 5.29 0.42
C HIS A 22 -15.87 4.73 0.75
N ALA A 23 -15.91 3.72 1.62
CA ALA A 23 -17.12 3.06 2.08
C ALA A 23 -16.88 2.45 3.47
N GLU A 24 -17.97 2.16 4.20
CA GLU A 24 -17.90 1.41 5.45
C GLU A 24 -17.46 -0.05 5.20
N TYR A 25 -17.89 -0.62 4.08
CA TYR A 25 -17.56 -1.97 3.64
C TYR A 25 -17.07 -1.95 2.19
N ASN A 26 -16.01 -2.70 1.91
CA ASN A 26 -15.47 -2.92 0.57
C ASN A 26 -15.35 -4.41 0.29
N TRP A 27 -15.57 -4.82 -0.97
CA TRP A 27 -15.31 -6.18 -1.43
C TRP A 27 -14.09 -6.16 -2.35
N VAL A 28 -12.95 -6.60 -1.80
CA VAL A 28 -11.64 -6.44 -2.44
C VAL A 28 -11.05 -7.81 -2.82
N PRO A 29 -10.56 -7.99 -4.06
CA PRO A 29 -9.82 -9.18 -4.47
C PRO A 29 -8.60 -9.43 -3.57
N VAL A 30 -8.35 -10.69 -3.24
CA VAL A 30 -7.28 -11.07 -2.28
C VAL A 30 -5.88 -10.65 -2.70
N ASN A 31 -5.61 -10.63 -4.01
CA ASN A 31 -4.34 -10.17 -4.58
C ASN A 31 -4.10 -8.66 -4.43
N LEU A 32 -5.10 -7.91 -3.97
CA LEU A 32 -5.02 -6.48 -3.67
C LEU A 32 -5.05 -6.19 -2.16
N CYS A 33 -4.93 -7.22 -1.34
CA CYS A 33 -4.88 -7.15 0.11
C CYS A 33 -3.54 -7.69 0.62
N VAL A 34 -3.02 -7.10 1.68
CA VAL A 34 -1.83 -7.59 2.40
C VAL A 34 -2.06 -7.54 3.90
N PRO A 35 -1.55 -8.51 4.68
CA PRO A 35 -1.66 -8.48 6.13
C PRO A 35 -0.87 -7.30 6.70
N VAL A 36 -1.44 -6.62 7.71
CA VAL A 36 -0.77 -5.54 8.43
C VAL A 36 -0.02 -6.14 9.62
N PRO A 37 1.31 -5.92 9.75
CA PRO A 37 2.06 -6.33 10.94
C PRO A 37 1.54 -5.67 12.21
N ASP A 38 1.75 -6.30 13.36
CA ASP A 38 1.13 -5.83 14.61
C ASP A 38 1.66 -4.46 15.05
N GLU A 39 2.92 -4.20 14.77
CA GLU A 39 3.64 -2.95 15.10
C GLU A 39 3.20 -1.77 14.23
N VAL A 40 2.50 -2.02 13.12
CA VAL A 40 2.04 -0.97 12.20
C VAL A 40 0.64 -0.52 12.58
N SER A 41 0.47 0.78 12.82
CA SER A 41 -0.84 1.35 13.11
C SER A 41 -1.75 1.28 11.87
N SER A 42 -3.07 1.17 12.07
CA SER A 42 -4.02 1.21 10.94
C SER A 42 -3.96 2.53 10.17
N ARG A 43 -3.54 3.62 10.84
CA ARG A 43 -3.35 4.94 10.21
C ARG A 43 -2.20 4.90 9.20
N ASP A 44 -1.08 4.30 9.57
CA ASP A 44 0.07 4.18 8.66
C ASP A 44 -0.21 3.17 7.54
N ALA A 45 -0.88 2.05 7.87
CA ALA A 45 -1.28 1.05 6.90
C ALA A 45 -2.21 1.60 5.80
N ALA A 46 -3.04 2.62 6.11
CA ALA A 46 -3.91 3.26 5.13
C ALA A 46 -3.14 3.96 3.99
N PHE A 47 -1.88 4.32 4.20
CA PHE A 47 -1.04 4.96 3.18
C PHE A 47 -0.34 3.96 2.25
N VAL A 48 -0.43 2.64 2.50
CA VAL A 48 0.28 1.61 1.71
C VAL A 48 0.07 1.77 0.21
N THR A 49 -1.16 2.02 -0.25
CA THR A 49 -1.45 2.17 -1.68
C THR A 49 -0.67 3.33 -2.30
N VAL A 50 -0.67 4.52 -1.69
CA VAL A 50 0.04 5.68 -2.24
C VAL A 50 1.55 5.56 -2.06
N THR A 51 2.02 5.05 -0.93
CA THR A 51 3.45 4.80 -0.69
C THR A 51 4.00 3.74 -1.64
N SER A 52 3.19 2.77 -2.07
CA SER A 52 3.60 1.77 -3.06
C SER A 52 3.92 2.40 -4.42
N ILE A 53 3.24 3.50 -4.78
CA ILE A 53 3.53 4.28 -6.00
C ILE A 53 4.90 4.95 -5.87
N ALA A 54 5.17 5.62 -4.75
CA ALA A 54 6.46 6.24 -4.48
C ALA A 54 7.59 5.21 -4.50
N LEU A 55 7.40 4.06 -3.85
CA LEU A 55 8.37 2.96 -3.81
C LEU A 55 8.61 2.36 -5.20
N GLN A 56 7.57 2.22 -6.02
CA GLN A 56 7.71 1.76 -7.40
C GLN A 56 8.50 2.76 -8.24
N GLY A 57 8.25 4.07 -8.09
CA GLY A 57 9.02 5.12 -8.73
C GLY A 57 10.50 5.07 -8.34
N PHE A 58 10.77 4.92 -7.03
CA PHE A 58 12.14 4.75 -6.53
C PHE A 58 12.82 3.50 -7.12
N ARG A 59 12.14 2.34 -7.15
CA ARG A 59 12.70 1.11 -7.74
C ARG A 59 12.99 1.25 -9.24
N GLN A 60 12.10 1.89 -9.98
CA GLN A 60 12.29 2.16 -11.42
C GLN A 60 13.40 3.16 -11.71
N SER A 61 13.80 3.99 -10.73
CA SER A 61 14.96 4.86 -10.88
C SER A 61 16.29 4.10 -10.87
N GLU A 62 16.28 2.84 -10.40
CA GLU A 62 17.48 2.01 -10.20
C GLU A 62 18.55 2.66 -9.30
N ALA A 63 18.17 3.67 -8.52
CA ALA A 63 19.07 4.40 -7.63
C ALA A 63 19.77 3.46 -6.63
N LYS A 64 21.07 3.66 -6.46
CA LYS A 64 21.94 2.85 -5.61
C LYS A 64 22.39 3.64 -4.38
N LEU A 65 22.89 2.89 -3.40
CA LEU A 65 23.46 3.49 -2.19
C LEU A 65 24.62 4.44 -2.56
N GLY A 66 24.56 5.67 -2.04
CA GLY A 66 25.55 6.71 -2.30
C GLY A 66 25.24 7.61 -3.49
N GLU A 67 24.19 7.33 -4.26
CA GLU A 67 23.71 8.22 -5.33
C GLU A 67 22.81 9.34 -4.79
N THR A 68 22.72 10.43 -5.56
CA THR A 68 21.88 11.58 -5.23
C THR A 68 20.62 11.56 -6.10
N ALA A 69 19.45 11.66 -5.47
CA ALA A 69 18.17 11.82 -6.15
C ALA A 69 17.66 13.26 -6.02
N CYS A 70 16.90 13.71 -7.02
CA CYS A 70 16.14 14.97 -6.96
C CYS A 70 14.65 14.63 -7.01
N VAL A 71 13.89 15.10 -6.02
CA VAL A 71 12.44 15.02 -6.00
C VAL A 71 11.88 16.32 -6.59
N ILE A 72 11.09 16.20 -7.66
CA ILE A 72 10.41 17.34 -8.28
C ILE A 72 8.93 17.28 -7.92
N GLY A 73 8.51 18.18 -7.01
CA GLY A 73 7.17 18.25 -6.43
C GLY A 73 7.11 17.59 -5.04
N LEU A 74 6.59 18.30 -4.04
CA LEU A 74 6.56 17.87 -2.63
C LEU A 74 5.11 17.68 -2.13
N GLY A 75 4.31 17.00 -2.96
CA GLY A 75 2.94 16.60 -2.62
C GLY A 75 2.91 15.26 -1.89
N LEU A 76 1.73 14.61 -1.80
CA LEU A 76 1.57 13.35 -1.05
C LEU A 76 2.50 12.20 -1.51
N VAL A 77 2.84 12.15 -2.79
CA VAL A 77 3.72 11.11 -3.36
C VAL A 77 5.20 11.50 -3.34
N GLY A 78 5.48 12.81 -3.41
CA GLY A 78 6.81 13.35 -3.65
C GLY A 78 7.70 13.32 -2.43
#